data_AF-A0A8H7FXL3-F1
#
_entry.id   AF-A0A8H7FXL3-F1
#
_cell.length_a   1.000
_cell.length_b   1.000
_cell.length_c   1.000
_cell.angle_alpha   90.00
_cell.angle_beta   90.00
_cell.angle_gamma   90.00
#
_symmetry.space_group_name_H-M   'P 1'
#
loop_
_entity.id
_entity.type
_entity.pdbx_description
1 polymer ?
#
loop_
_entity_poly.entity_id
_entity_poly.type
_entity_poly.pdbx_seq_one_letter_code
_entity_poly.pdbx_strand_id
1 'polypeptide(L)'
;MLNVAVVLSALAAGASGQTWCNKHYMSSQAVVPPGGNFPTPAPSTESLLALRCAPAIRPYLAEDSTSPAGILIDAPVTYSHIAGAEPISISSGSLEVTISANGKTLGQSQVPLNATKHEISFSLAGLKAQTEAYNVSCTANYNSQTFTASTALSYLPNPTNSSVTKMDLRTGALMAKPATGTGGDYEYVFPIGFYTSFDGYLATNLSVINDLKDQGFTIIHPVPTFDNLTALGEVLDRMEEVGLYLMYDMRFPSSYMNTTAVTEQVNMIKSRPNLLLWYTGDEPDGTSDPLNATSTAYDLIYSLDGYHPVSLVLNCQDYQYTAYTSGTDIVMQDTYMIGNNVTHSVEWNTACTPDFGDCGCDNCKGNFEDISTRMDEFKQRNFINGWDRTKVVWTVPQAFGGEEYWSREPTGYEWLVQSIVGVNHGGLGIVPWDDPTPTDIKGNASALAKALPSMTPYIFSPSATFTNLTSNQIDVAMWTVAGKTLLLAANMNYKQVTLTLPAALKGKQATQVFNGGATASGSGITFQSVGTGAFIF
;
A
#
# COMPACT_ATOMS: atom_id res chain seq x y z
N MET A 1 -46.40 -47.90 -3.80
CA MET A 1 -45.29 -48.57 -3.11
C MET A 1 -44.07 -48.37 -3.98
N LEU A 2 -43.33 -47.27 -3.89
CA LEU A 2 -42.37 -46.88 -2.84
C LEU A 2 -41.33 -47.98 -2.55
N ASN A 3 -40.13 -47.84 -3.11
CA ASN A 3 -38.82 -47.79 -2.41
C ASN A 3 -37.68 -47.96 -3.44
N VAL A 4 -37.00 -46.87 -3.81
CA VAL A 4 -35.81 -46.28 -3.16
C VAL A 4 -34.56 -47.11 -3.46
N ALA A 5 -33.86 -46.71 -4.51
CA ALA A 5 -32.44 -47.01 -4.71
C ALA A 5 -31.64 -45.89 -4.04
N VAL A 6 -30.96 -46.22 -2.95
CA VAL A 6 -30.02 -45.32 -2.28
C VAL A 6 -28.73 -45.33 -3.09
N VAL A 7 -28.42 -44.23 -3.77
CA VAL A 7 -27.07 -43.95 -4.25
C VAL A 7 -26.37 -43.20 -3.13
N LEU A 8 -25.47 -43.88 -2.42
CA LEU A 8 -24.50 -43.25 -1.52
C LEU A 8 -23.48 -42.49 -2.39
N SER A 9 -23.71 -41.21 -2.61
CA SER A 9 -22.65 -40.28 -3.01
C SER A 9 -21.89 -39.89 -1.74
N ALA A 10 -20.76 -40.56 -1.50
CA ALA A 10 -19.84 -40.18 -0.45
C ALA A 10 -19.30 -38.77 -0.74
N LEU A 11 -19.78 -37.78 0.00
CA LEU A 11 -19.09 -36.50 0.20
C LEU A 11 -17.78 -36.81 0.93
N ALA A 12 -16.73 -37.06 0.16
CA ALA A 12 -15.37 -36.95 0.67
C ALA A 12 -15.07 -35.46 0.87
N ALA A 13 -15.53 -34.90 1.98
CA ALA A 13 -14.89 -33.74 2.56
C ALA A 13 -13.49 -34.21 2.99
N GLY A 14 -12.54 -34.18 2.06
CA GLY A 14 -11.14 -34.40 2.38
C GLY A 14 -10.75 -33.37 3.43
N ALA A 15 -10.13 -33.82 4.52
CA ALA A 15 -9.40 -32.93 5.41
C ALA A 15 -8.40 -32.17 4.51
N SER A 16 -8.69 -30.91 4.20
CA SER A 16 -7.73 -30.07 3.49
C SER A 16 -6.56 -29.93 4.44
N GLY A 17 -5.38 -30.41 4.01
CA GLY A 17 -4.16 -30.21 4.77
C GLY A 17 -3.94 -28.72 4.99
N GLN A 18 -3.21 -28.35 6.05
CA GLN A 18 -2.83 -26.95 6.22
C GLN A 18 -1.99 -26.50 5.02
N THR A 19 -2.28 -25.32 4.51
CA THR A 19 -1.58 -24.72 3.37
C THR A 19 -1.07 -23.34 3.73
N TRP A 20 0.02 -22.92 3.09
CA TRP A 20 0.50 -21.55 3.07
C TRP A 20 0.60 -21.11 1.61
N CYS A 21 -0.04 -20.00 1.23
CA CYS A 21 -0.14 -19.59 -0.19
C CYS A 21 -0.69 -20.71 -1.08
N ASN A 22 -1.61 -21.52 -0.53
CA ASN A 22 -2.17 -22.74 -1.14
C ASN A 22 -1.17 -23.85 -1.49
N LYS A 23 0.03 -23.81 -0.89
CA LYS A 23 1.03 -24.88 -0.97
C LYS A 23 0.97 -25.71 0.30
N HIS A 24 1.09 -27.02 0.15
CA HIS A 24 1.48 -27.86 1.27
C HIS A 24 2.92 -27.56 1.66
N TYR A 25 3.23 -27.59 2.95
CA TYR A 25 4.56 -27.21 3.46
C TYR A 25 5.15 -28.20 4.47
N MET A 26 4.35 -29.12 5.01
CA MET A 26 4.80 -30.12 5.99
C MET A 26 5.35 -31.37 5.30
N SER A 27 6.38 -31.98 5.88
CA SER A 27 7.04 -33.17 5.32
C SER A 27 6.13 -34.40 5.16
N SER A 28 5.00 -34.43 5.86
CA SER A 28 3.98 -35.49 5.77
C SER A 28 3.00 -35.30 4.60
N GLN A 29 2.99 -34.14 3.96
CA GLN A 29 2.06 -33.78 2.90
C GLN A 29 2.66 -34.09 1.52
N ALA A 30 1.77 -34.37 0.55
CA ALA A 30 2.16 -34.54 -0.84
C ALA A 30 2.38 -33.19 -1.53
N VAL A 31 3.24 -33.15 -2.56
CA VAL A 31 3.35 -31.98 -3.45
C VAL A 31 2.08 -31.87 -4.29
N VAL A 32 1.42 -30.71 -4.21
CA VAL A 32 0.23 -30.37 -5.00
C VAL A 32 0.46 -28.98 -5.56
N PRO A 33 0.47 -28.81 -6.90
CA PRO A 33 0.61 -27.48 -7.49
C PRO A 33 -0.45 -26.51 -6.94
N PRO A 34 -0.07 -25.33 -6.45
CA PRO A 34 -1.02 -24.38 -5.90
C PRO A 34 -1.95 -23.90 -7.01
N GLY A 35 -3.23 -23.75 -6.66
CA GLY A 35 -4.19 -23.00 -7.47
C GLY A 35 -4.37 -21.58 -6.96
N GLY A 36 -5.13 -20.76 -7.68
CA GLY A 36 -5.46 -19.40 -7.24
C GLY A 36 -4.42 -18.34 -7.58
N ASN A 37 -3.37 -18.68 -8.33
CA ASN A 37 -2.42 -17.71 -8.88
C ASN A 37 -3.13 -16.60 -9.64
N PHE A 38 -2.56 -15.39 -9.60
CA PHE A 38 -3.10 -14.27 -10.35
C PHE A 38 -3.01 -14.55 -11.87
N PRO A 39 -4.12 -14.48 -12.61
CA PRO A 39 -4.13 -14.88 -14.01
C PRO A 39 -3.33 -13.90 -14.88
N THR A 40 -2.55 -14.45 -15.82
CA THR A 40 -1.98 -13.64 -16.90
C THR A 40 -3.10 -13.21 -17.86
N PRO A 41 -3.30 -11.90 -18.13
CA PRO A 41 -4.30 -11.44 -19.07
C PRO A 41 -4.12 -12.03 -20.47
N ALA A 42 -5.21 -12.43 -21.12
CA ALA A 42 -5.16 -12.92 -22.50
C ALA A 42 -4.69 -11.81 -23.44
N PRO A 43 -3.79 -12.09 -24.41
CA PRO A 43 -3.36 -11.10 -25.39
C PRO A 43 -4.49 -10.79 -26.38
N SER A 44 -4.47 -9.57 -26.94
CA SER A 44 -5.37 -9.11 -28.01
C SER A 44 -4.55 -8.65 -29.21
N THR A 45 -4.99 -9.02 -30.42
CA THR A 45 -4.42 -8.49 -31.68
C THR A 45 -4.95 -7.10 -32.03
N GLU A 46 -6.06 -6.70 -31.41
CA GLU A 46 -6.69 -5.39 -31.57
C GLU A 46 -6.34 -4.48 -30.38
N SER A 47 -6.31 -3.16 -30.62
CA SER A 47 -6.17 -2.17 -29.56
C SER A 47 -7.43 -2.12 -28.71
N LEU A 48 -7.26 -2.18 -27.39
CA LEU A 48 -8.33 -2.06 -26.40
C LEU A 48 -8.12 -0.78 -25.57
N LEU A 49 -9.20 -0.04 -25.29
CA LEU A 49 -9.21 1.08 -24.36
C LEU A 49 -9.80 0.63 -23.03
N ALA A 50 -9.04 0.77 -21.93
CA ALA A 50 -9.56 0.57 -20.58
C ALA A 50 -9.85 1.93 -19.92
N LEU A 51 -10.99 2.54 -20.24
CA LEU A 51 -11.41 3.81 -19.64
C LEU A 51 -11.62 3.63 -18.14
N ARG A 52 -11.01 4.49 -17.32
CA ARG A 52 -11.19 4.49 -15.86
C ARG A 52 -11.45 5.89 -15.36
N CYS A 53 -12.14 5.96 -14.23
CA CYS A 53 -12.21 7.21 -13.49
C CYS A 53 -12.23 7.00 -11.98
N ALA A 54 -11.71 8.00 -11.27
CA ALA A 54 -11.66 8.03 -9.81
C ALA A 54 -11.73 9.49 -9.32
N PRO A 55 -12.28 9.78 -8.14
CA PRO A 55 -12.19 11.12 -7.58
C PRO A 55 -10.72 11.49 -7.29
N ALA A 56 -10.33 12.75 -7.45
CA ALA A 56 -8.97 13.18 -7.15
C ALA A 56 -8.65 13.07 -5.65
N ILE A 57 -9.65 13.29 -4.78
CA ILE A 57 -9.56 13.16 -3.33
C ILE A 57 -10.66 12.20 -2.85
N ARG A 58 -10.37 11.36 -1.85
CA ARG A 58 -11.34 10.47 -1.21
C ARG A 58 -11.13 10.39 0.31
N PRO A 59 -12.13 10.71 1.15
CA PRO A 59 -13.38 11.39 0.80
C PRO A 59 -13.17 12.91 0.59
N TYR A 60 -14.06 13.54 -0.16
CA TYR A 60 -14.32 14.97 0.00
C TYR A 60 -15.24 15.20 1.21
N LEU A 61 -15.14 16.36 1.83
CA LEU A 61 -15.94 16.78 2.97
C LEU A 61 -16.76 18.02 2.64
N ALA A 62 -17.84 18.28 3.38
CA ALA A 62 -18.68 19.47 3.22
C ALA A 62 -17.88 20.79 3.21
N GLU A 63 -16.78 20.86 3.96
CA GLU A 63 -15.84 22.00 3.94
C GLU A 63 -15.12 22.21 2.60
N ASP A 64 -14.99 21.17 1.77
CA ASP A 64 -14.38 21.24 0.44
C ASP A 64 -15.31 21.86 -0.62
N SER A 65 -16.56 22.18 -0.29
CA SER A 65 -17.58 22.67 -1.23
C SER A 65 -17.18 23.93 -2.02
N THR A 66 -16.25 24.72 -1.48
CA THR A 66 -15.75 25.97 -2.07
C THR A 66 -14.46 25.80 -2.88
N SER A 67 -13.80 24.64 -2.77
CA SER A 67 -12.60 24.31 -3.52
C SER A 67 -12.94 23.51 -4.78
N PRO A 68 -12.13 23.60 -5.86
CA PRO A 68 -12.29 22.71 -7.00
C PRO A 68 -12.15 21.24 -6.56
N ALA A 69 -13.13 20.42 -6.91
CA ALA A 69 -13.01 18.97 -6.88
C ALA A 69 -12.56 18.48 -8.27
N GLY A 70 -12.06 17.27 -8.36
CA GLY A 70 -11.61 16.66 -9.61
C GLY A 70 -12.05 15.21 -9.73
N ILE A 71 -12.31 14.79 -10.98
CA ILE A 71 -12.34 13.37 -11.38
C ILE A 71 -11.12 13.13 -12.26
N LEU A 72 -10.30 12.16 -11.89
CA LEU A 72 -9.18 11.68 -12.67
C LEU A 72 -9.69 10.71 -13.73
N ILE A 73 -9.22 10.87 -14.96
CA ILE A 73 -9.48 9.98 -16.08
C ILE A 73 -8.18 9.31 -16.51
N ASP A 74 -8.21 7.98 -16.60
CA ASP A 74 -7.18 7.21 -17.31
C ASP A 74 -7.79 6.65 -18.60
N ALA A 75 -7.03 6.73 -19.69
CA ALA A 75 -7.42 6.22 -21.01
C ALA A 75 -6.32 5.35 -21.65
N PRO A 76 -5.75 4.34 -20.93
CA PRO A 76 -4.70 3.48 -21.47
C PRO A 76 -5.23 2.65 -22.64
N VAL A 77 -4.44 2.64 -23.72
CA VAL A 77 -4.59 1.70 -24.83
C VAL A 77 -3.68 0.50 -24.57
N THR A 78 -4.26 -0.70 -24.59
CA THR A 78 -3.60 -1.96 -24.28
C THR A 78 -3.85 -3.00 -25.37
N TYR A 79 -3.05 -4.06 -25.36
CA TYR A 79 -3.17 -5.26 -26.18
C TYR A 79 -3.39 -6.49 -25.31
N SER A 80 -4.02 -6.32 -24.16
CA SER A 80 -4.32 -7.39 -23.21
C SER A 80 -5.69 -7.18 -22.60
N HIS A 81 -6.45 -8.27 -22.44
CA HIS A 81 -7.78 -8.25 -21.85
C HIS A 81 -7.70 -8.04 -20.34
N ILE A 82 -7.68 -6.76 -19.93
CA ILE A 82 -7.70 -6.32 -18.53
C ILE A 82 -9.08 -5.77 -18.17
N ALA A 83 -9.31 -5.49 -16.88
CA ALA A 83 -10.60 -4.98 -16.40
C ALA A 83 -11.02 -3.69 -17.13
N GLY A 84 -12.23 -3.71 -17.69
CA GLY A 84 -12.86 -2.59 -18.39
C GLY A 84 -12.29 -2.28 -19.79
N ALA A 85 -11.44 -3.15 -20.35
CA ALA A 85 -10.84 -2.94 -21.67
C ALA A 85 -11.79 -3.34 -22.81
N GLU A 86 -12.09 -2.41 -23.71
CA GLU A 86 -13.00 -2.59 -24.84
C GLU A 86 -12.33 -2.22 -26.18
N PRO A 87 -12.66 -2.85 -27.32
CA PRO A 87 -12.04 -2.55 -28.61
C PRO A 87 -12.16 -1.08 -29.02
N ILE A 88 -11.06 -0.48 -29.46
CA ILE A 88 -11.00 0.90 -29.95
C ILE A 88 -10.44 0.95 -31.38
N SER A 89 -11.09 1.73 -32.24
CA SER A 89 -10.74 1.84 -33.67
C SER A 89 -9.65 2.88 -33.98
N ILE A 90 -9.10 3.54 -32.96
CA ILE A 90 -8.05 4.55 -33.11
C ILE A 90 -6.76 4.20 -32.38
N SER A 91 -5.66 4.61 -32.99
CA SER A 91 -4.31 4.48 -32.43
C SER A 91 -3.76 5.78 -31.83
N SER A 92 -4.39 6.93 -32.12
CA SER A 92 -4.00 8.25 -31.61
C SER A 92 -5.19 9.21 -31.64
N GLY A 93 -5.19 10.22 -30.76
CA GLY A 93 -6.25 11.22 -30.67
C GLY A 93 -6.65 11.52 -29.24
N SER A 94 -7.84 12.10 -29.07
CA SER A 94 -8.45 12.39 -27.78
C SER A 94 -9.91 11.97 -27.77
N LEU A 95 -10.39 11.59 -26.60
CA LEU A 95 -11.76 11.23 -26.30
C LEU A 95 -12.47 12.44 -25.71
N GLU A 96 -13.71 12.71 -26.12
CA GLU A 96 -14.56 13.67 -25.43
C GLU A 96 -15.16 12.98 -24.20
N VAL A 97 -14.66 13.32 -23.01
CA VAL A 97 -15.10 12.71 -21.75
C VAL A 97 -16.05 13.63 -21.02
N THR A 98 -17.22 13.09 -20.67
CA THR A 98 -18.23 13.74 -19.83
C THR A 98 -18.32 13.01 -18.49
N ILE A 99 -18.19 13.75 -17.39
CA ILE A 99 -18.43 13.24 -16.04
C ILE A 99 -19.82 13.69 -15.58
N SER A 100 -20.60 12.77 -14.99
CA SER A 100 -21.97 13.06 -14.55
C SER A 100 -22.31 12.33 -13.25
N ALA A 101 -23.18 12.94 -12.44
CA ALA A 101 -23.75 12.33 -11.24
C ALA A 101 -25.22 12.75 -11.13
N ASN A 102 -26.09 11.82 -10.73
CA ASN A 102 -27.54 12.06 -10.61
C ASN A 102 -28.18 12.69 -11.85
N GLY A 103 -27.76 12.26 -13.04
CA GLY A 103 -28.26 12.78 -14.32
C GLY A 103 -27.82 14.21 -14.65
N LYS A 104 -26.90 14.81 -13.87
CA LYS A 104 -26.31 16.13 -14.14
C LYS A 104 -24.87 15.98 -14.60
N THR A 105 -24.50 16.70 -15.64
CA THR A 105 -23.09 16.86 -16.05
C THR A 105 -22.35 17.67 -15.00
N LEU A 106 -21.25 17.13 -14.49
CA LEU A 106 -20.35 17.79 -13.56
C LEU A 106 -19.22 18.54 -14.31
N GLY A 107 -18.77 18.00 -15.44
CA GLY A 107 -17.64 18.52 -16.21
C GLY A 107 -17.42 17.75 -17.51
N GLN A 108 -16.67 18.36 -18.42
CA GLN A 108 -16.30 17.78 -19.71
C GLN A 108 -14.87 18.19 -20.09
N SER A 109 -14.13 17.29 -20.74
CA SER A 109 -12.79 17.57 -21.26
C SER A 109 -12.46 16.69 -22.45
N GLN A 110 -11.55 17.16 -23.31
CA GLN A 110 -10.81 16.29 -24.23
C GLN A 110 -9.71 15.57 -23.45
N VAL A 111 -9.68 14.24 -23.52
CA VAL A 111 -8.71 13.39 -22.82
C VAL A 111 -7.89 12.62 -23.85
N PRO A 112 -6.57 12.82 -23.95
CA PRO A 112 -5.73 12.08 -24.88
C PRO A 112 -5.75 10.57 -24.63
N LEU A 113 -5.60 9.76 -25.68
CA LEU A 113 -5.28 8.33 -25.50
C LEU A 113 -3.95 8.17 -24.74
N ASN A 114 -3.86 7.11 -23.94
CA ASN A 114 -2.77 6.86 -23.00
C ASN A 114 -2.57 7.95 -21.95
N ALA A 115 -3.53 8.87 -21.79
CA ALA A 115 -3.53 9.77 -20.65
C ALA A 115 -3.65 8.96 -19.36
N THR A 116 -2.89 9.38 -18.36
CA THR A 116 -3.04 8.93 -16.98
C THR A 116 -3.28 10.13 -16.09
N LYS A 117 -4.21 10.00 -15.14
CA LYS A 117 -4.56 11.01 -14.12
C LYS A 117 -4.96 12.35 -14.75
N HIS A 118 -5.61 12.34 -15.91
CA HIS A 118 -6.11 13.56 -16.54
C HIS A 118 -7.28 14.09 -15.70
N GLU A 119 -7.07 15.20 -15.01
CA GLU A 119 -8.06 15.74 -14.08
C GLU A 119 -9.12 16.59 -14.81
N ILE A 120 -10.38 16.23 -14.63
CA ILE A 120 -11.54 17.05 -15.00
C ILE A 120 -12.07 17.69 -13.72
N SER A 121 -11.79 18.98 -13.56
CA SER A 121 -12.25 19.73 -12.39
C SER A 121 -13.75 20.06 -12.46
N PHE A 122 -14.41 20.05 -11.31
CA PHE A 122 -15.83 20.41 -11.14
C PHE A 122 -16.08 21.04 -9.76
N SER A 123 -17.30 21.53 -9.51
CA SER A 123 -17.70 22.09 -8.23
C SER A 123 -18.63 21.16 -7.46
N LEU A 124 -18.37 21.00 -6.16
CA LEU A 124 -19.23 20.25 -5.23
C LEU A 124 -20.48 21.04 -4.80
N ALA A 125 -20.59 22.34 -5.09
CA ALA A 125 -21.69 23.19 -4.61
C ALA A 125 -23.09 22.74 -5.07
N GLY A 126 -23.17 21.98 -6.18
CA GLY A 126 -24.42 21.40 -6.69
C GLY A 126 -24.79 20.03 -6.10
N LEU A 127 -23.93 19.46 -5.26
CA LEU A 127 -24.11 18.20 -4.55
C LEU A 127 -24.31 18.46 -3.06
N LYS A 128 -25.01 17.56 -2.38
CA LYS A 128 -25.19 17.61 -0.93
C LYS A 128 -24.24 16.61 -0.26
N ALA A 129 -23.53 17.03 0.77
CA ALA A 129 -22.77 16.09 1.59
C ALA A 129 -23.70 15.04 2.23
N GLN A 130 -23.36 13.76 2.12
CA GLN A 130 -24.18 12.63 2.58
C GLN A 130 -23.30 11.39 2.81
N THR A 131 -23.80 10.43 3.59
CA THR A 131 -23.06 9.19 3.91
C THR A 131 -22.98 8.23 2.73
N GLU A 132 -24.03 8.17 1.90
CA GLU A 132 -24.03 7.36 0.68
C GLU A 132 -23.22 8.03 -0.43
N ALA A 133 -22.21 7.34 -0.97
CA ALA A 133 -21.42 7.87 -2.07
C ALA A 133 -22.27 8.12 -3.33
N TYR A 134 -21.96 9.19 -4.06
CA TYR A 134 -22.54 9.42 -5.38
C TYR A 134 -21.95 8.45 -6.39
N ASN A 135 -22.78 7.85 -7.24
CA ASN A 135 -22.29 7.14 -8.42
C ASN A 135 -22.00 8.15 -9.53
N VAL A 136 -20.71 8.31 -9.86
CA VAL A 136 -20.25 9.17 -10.96
C VAL A 136 -20.04 8.30 -12.19
N SER A 137 -20.70 8.66 -13.30
CA SER A 137 -20.49 8.05 -14.61
C SER A 137 -19.55 8.91 -15.45
N CYS A 138 -18.57 8.26 -16.07
CA CYS A 138 -17.59 8.85 -16.96
C CYS A 138 -17.79 8.25 -18.35
N THR A 139 -18.31 9.05 -19.28
CA THR A 139 -18.61 8.62 -20.65
C THR A 139 -17.62 9.27 -21.61
N ALA A 140 -16.85 8.44 -22.32
CA ALA A 140 -15.90 8.88 -23.33
C ALA A 140 -16.47 8.60 -24.73
N ASN A 141 -16.54 9.62 -25.57
CA ASN A 141 -17.01 9.50 -26.95
C ASN A 141 -15.88 9.77 -27.93
N TYR A 142 -15.84 8.97 -28.99
CA TYR A 142 -15.02 9.21 -30.16
C TYR A 142 -15.75 8.71 -31.42
N ASN A 143 -16.09 9.64 -32.33
CA ASN A 143 -16.95 9.37 -33.49
C ASN A 143 -18.23 8.61 -33.07
N SER A 144 -18.40 7.37 -33.52
CA SER A 144 -19.54 6.50 -33.20
C SER A 144 -19.26 5.50 -32.08
N GLN A 145 -18.08 5.54 -31.45
CA GLN A 145 -17.74 4.69 -30.31
C GLN A 145 -17.97 5.44 -28.99
N THR A 146 -18.55 4.74 -28.02
CA THR A 146 -18.79 5.22 -26.67
C THR A 146 -18.24 4.22 -25.68
N PHE A 147 -17.48 4.72 -24.71
CA PHE A 147 -16.90 3.94 -23.61
C PHE A 147 -17.40 4.51 -22.30
N THR A 148 -17.64 3.65 -21.31
CA THR A 148 -18.18 4.07 -20.02
C THR A 148 -17.37 3.47 -18.87
N ALA A 149 -17.08 4.30 -17.89
CA ALA A 149 -16.58 3.91 -16.59
C ALA A 149 -17.46 4.54 -15.50
N SER A 150 -17.34 4.03 -14.27
CA SER A 150 -18.03 4.60 -13.12
C SER A 150 -17.18 4.52 -11.87
N THR A 151 -17.42 5.43 -10.93
CA THR A 151 -16.70 5.48 -9.67
C THR A 151 -17.57 6.02 -8.55
N ALA A 152 -17.24 5.69 -7.32
CA ALA A 152 -17.88 6.23 -6.14
C ALA A 152 -17.23 7.56 -5.73
N LEU A 153 -18.02 8.63 -5.68
CA LEU A 153 -17.63 9.92 -5.12
C LEU A 153 -18.16 10.01 -3.68
N SER A 154 -17.27 9.74 -2.72
CA SER A 154 -17.54 9.96 -1.31
C SER A 154 -17.45 11.46 -1.00
N TYR A 155 -18.60 12.09 -0.75
CA TYR A 155 -18.71 13.50 -0.35
C TYR A 155 -19.49 13.56 0.96
N LEU A 156 -18.76 13.52 2.07
CA LEU A 156 -19.29 13.27 3.40
C LEU A 156 -19.55 14.58 4.17
N PRO A 157 -20.46 14.57 5.16
CA PRO A 157 -20.55 15.65 6.14
C PRO A 157 -19.22 15.83 6.87
N ASN A 158 -18.96 17.04 7.38
CA ASN A 158 -17.83 17.22 8.30
C ASN A 158 -18.14 16.42 9.59
N PRO A 159 -17.23 15.54 10.06
CA PRO A 159 -17.46 14.85 11.32
C PRO A 159 -17.44 15.85 12.48
N THR A 160 -18.27 15.61 13.50
CA THR A 160 -18.31 16.46 14.70
C THR A 160 -17.25 16.08 15.73
N ASN A 161 -16.98 14.77 15.87
CA ASN A 161 -16.13 14.19 16.92
C ASN A 161 -15.23 13.07 16.34
N SER A 162 -14.63 13.28 15.17
CA SER A 162 -13.76 12.28 14.53
C SER A 162 -12.74 12.98 13.63
N SER A 163 -11.59 12.35 13.42
CA SER A 163 -10.64 12.73 12.38
C SER A 163 -11.13 12.30 11.00
N VAL A 164 -10.42 12.73 9.97
CA VAL A 164 -10.59 12.23 8.61
C VAL A 164 -9.21 12.07 8.00
N THR A 165 -8.99 10.94 7.35
CA THR A 165 -7.83 10.74 6.49
C THR A 165 -8.28 10.75 5.05
N LYS A 166 -7.86 11.77 4.31
CA LYS A 166 -8.11 11.86 2.88
C LYS A 166 -7.00 11.12 2.14
N MET A 167 -7.35 10.36 1.11
CA MET A 167 -6.41 9.88 0.10
C MET A 167 -6.42 10.85 -1.08
N ASP A 168 -5.24 11.32 -1.49
CA ASP A 168 -5.05 12.02 -2.75
C ASP A 168 -4.77 10.99 -3.85
N LEU A 169 -5.76 10.65 -4.67
CA LEU A 169 -5.64 9.58 -5.68
C LEU A 169 -4.78 9.98 -6.90
N ARG A 170 -4.33 11.25 -6.96
CA ARG A 170 -3.33 11.69 -7.96
C ARG A 170 -1.97 11.05 -7.66
N THR A 171 -1.65 10.83 -6.38
CA THR A 171 -0.38 10.25 -5.96
C THR A 171 -0.54 8.94 -5.19
N GLY A 172 -1.67 8.77 -4.50
CA GLY A 172 -1.94 7.72 -3.53
C GLY A 172 -1.65 8.13 -2.08
N ALA A 173 -1.15 9.35 -1.85
CA ALA A 173 -0.71 9.80 -0.53
C ALA A 173 -1.88 10.01 0.43
N LEU A 174 -1.61 9.84 1.73
CA LEU A 174 -2.55 10.18 2.79
C LEU A 174 -2.41 11.65 3.17
N MET A 175 -3.52 12.29 3.50
CA MET A 175 -3.59 13.63 4.06
C MET A 175 -4.45 13.60 5.32
N ALA A 176 -3.96 14.19 6.39
CA ALA A 176 -4.69 14.30 7.64
C ALA A 176 -4.42 15.66 8.29
N LYS A 177 -5.34 16.08 9.17
CA LYS A 177 -5.07 17.19 10.10
C LYS A 177 -4.09 16.70 11.18
N PRO A 178 -3.40 17.58 11.91
CA PRO A 178 -2.48 17.19 12.98
C PRO A 178 -3.11 16.19 13.96
N ALA A 179 -2.37 15.12 14.29
CA ALA A 179 -2.83 14.03 15.13
C ALA A 179 -3.23 14.45 16.56
N THR A 180 -2.84 15.64 17.01
CA THR A 180 -3.13 16.18 18.36
C THR A 180 -4.59 16.57 18.59
N GLY A 181 -5.44 16.48 17.57
CA GLY A 181 -6.85 16.86 17.67
C GLY A 181 -7.11 18.36 17.85
N THR A 182 -6.08 19.18 17.84
CA THR A 182 -6.17 20.65 18.02
C THR A 182 -6.63 21.40 16.76
N GLY A 183 -7.06 20.68 15.71
CA GLY A 183 -7.33 21.24 14.39
C GLY A 183 -6.06 21.55 13.59
N GLY A 184 -6.24 22.22 12.45
CA GLY A 184 -5.16 22.54 11.50
C GLY A 184 -5.57 22.24 10.05
N ASP A 185 -4.66 22.53 9.13
CA ASP A 185 -4.83 22.22 7.72
C ASP A 185 -4.55 20.74 7.45
N TYR A 186 -5.07 20.23 6.32
CA TYR A 186 -4.66 18.92 5.83
C TYR A 186 -3.24 19.00 5.29
N GLU A 187 -2.37 18.15 5.82
CA GLU A 187 -0.99 17.97 5.34
C GLU A 187 -0.80 16.53 4.87
N TYR A 188 0.12 16.33 3.92
CA TYR A 188 0.49 14.99 3.54
C TYR A 188 1.22 14.28 4.68
N VAL A 189 0.78 13.06 4.99
CA VAL A 189 1.41 12.19 5.98
C VAL A 189 2.16 11.11 5.23
N PHE A 190 3.49 11.04 5.41
CA PHE A 190 4.27 9.87 5.02
C PHE A 190 4.29 8.90 6.21
N PRO A 191 3.60 7.75 6.15
CA PRO A 191 3.54 6.83 7.28
C PRO A 191 4.88 6.09 7.42
N ILE A 192 5.55 6.36 8.54
CA ILE A 192 6.78 5.67 8.95
C ILE A 192 6.70 5.41 10.46
N GLY A 193 6.78 4.14 10.82
CA GLY A 193 6.63 3.64 12.18
C GLY A 193 6.46 2.13 12.15
N PHE A 194 6.63 1.46 13.28
CA PHE A 194 6.69 0.00 13.32
C PHE A 194 5.34 -0.58 13.72
N TYR A 195 5.11 -1.82 13.31
CA TYR A 195 4.31 -2.72 14.13
C TYR A 195 4.94 -2.76 15.51
N THR A 196 4.22 -2.35 16.54
CA THR A 196 4.79 -2.08 17.86
C THR A 196 4.12 -2.96 18.88
N SER A 197 4.90 -3.79 19.58
CA SER A 197 4.43 -4.63 20.66
C SER A 197 3.59 -3.82 21.66
N PHE A 198 2.35 -4.23 21.89
CA PHE A 198 1.47 -3.55 22.84
C PHE A 198 1.75 -4.03 24.27
N ASP A 199 1.50 -5.31 24.52
CA ASP A 199 1.70 -5.94 25.82
C ASP A 199 3.19 -6.03 26.14
N GLY A 200 3.55 -5.70 27.38
CA GLY A 200 4.95 -5.71 27.83
C GLY A 200 5.78 -4.50 27.38
N TYR A 201 5.30 -3.68 26.44
CA TYR A 201 6.04 -2.52 25.92
C TYR A 201 5.25 -1.21 25.94
N LEU A 202 4.34 -0.96 25.00
CA LEU A 202 3.52 0.27 25.01
C LEU A 202 2.66 0.38 26.28
N ALA A 203 2.01 -0.73 26.66
CA ALA A 203 1.10 -0.76 27.81
C ALA A 203 1.82 -0.67 29.17
N THR A 204 3.14 -0.91 29.21
CA THR A 204 3.94 -0.88 30.45
C THR A 204 4.71 0.42 30.62
N ASN A 205 5.05 1.10 29.52
CA ASN A 205 5.82 2.34 29.56
C ASN A 205 5.41 3.33 28.46
N LEU A 206 4.51 4.25 28.81
CA LEU A 206 4.09 5.35 27.92
C LEU A 206 5.23 6.29 27.51
N SER A 207 6.39 6.29 28.21
CA SER A 207 7.51 7.16 27.83
C SER A 207 8.06 6.83 26.45
N VAL A 208 7.97 5.55 26.05
CA VAL A 208 8.42 5.05 24.74
C VAL A 208 7.75 5.81 23.59
N ILE A 209 6.48 6.18 23.75
CA ILE A 209 5.73 6.92 22.73
C ILE A 209 6.38 8.29 22.45
N ASN A 210 6.95 8.92 23.48
CA ASN A 210 7.72 10.16 23.31
C ASN A 210 9.01 9.92 22.56
N ASP A 211 9.72 8.85 22.91
CA ASP A 211 10.97 8.49 22.25
C ASP A 211 10.73 8.21 20.76
N LEU A 212 9.63 7.52 20.42
CA LEU A 212 9.22 7.28 19.04
C LEU A 212 8.90 8.59 18.29
N LYS A 213 8.22 9.55 18.95
CA LYS A 213 7.98 10.88 18.39
C LYS A 213 9.29 11.64 18.16
N ASP A 214 10.19 11.65 19.13
CA ASP A 214 11.50 12.32 19.06
C ASP A 214 12.43 11.66 18.03
N GLN A 215 12.20 10.38 17.73
CA GLN A 215 12.85 9.66 16.63
C GLN A 215 12.32 10.06 15.25
N GLY A 216 11.23 10.84 15.18
CA GLY A 216 10.67 11.37 13.94
C GLY A 216 9.63 10.48 13.28
N PHE A 217 9.20 9.40 13.94
CA PHE A 217 8.11 8.56 13.42
C PHE A 217 6.80 9.35 13.34
N THR A 218 5.96 8.96 12.39
CA THR A 218 4.67 9.59 12.13
C THR A 218 3.50 8.74 12.62
N ILE A 219 3.67 7.42 12.63
CA ILE A 219 2.65 6.47 13.08
C ILE A 219 3.17 5.58 14.22
N ILE A 220 2.25 5.03 14.99
CA ILE A 220 2.43 3.76 15.72
C ILE A 220 1.33 2.81 15.25
N HIS A 221 1.70 1.55 15.04
CA HIS A 221 0.79 0.44 14.76
C HIS A 221 0.85 -0.53 15.95
N PRO A 222 0.07 -0.32 17.03
CA PRO A 222 0.09 -1.22 18.17
C PRO A 222 -0.40 -2.62 17.76
N VAL A 223 0.35 -3.66 18.12
CA VAL A 223 -0.01 -5.05 17.85
C VAL A 223 -0.92 -5.57 18.97
N PRO A 224 -2.12 -6.10 18.68
CA PRO A 224 -3.07 -6.57 19.69
C PRO A 224 -2.50 -7.75 20.52
N THR A 225 -3.01 -8.01 21.73
CA THR A 225 -4.41 -8.46 21.96
C THR A 225 -5.36 -7.40 22.51
N PHE A 226 -4.84 -6.30 23.07
CA PHE A 226 -5.60 -5.21 23.72
C PHE A 226 -6.56 -5.65 24.85
N ASP A 227 -6.24 -6.74 25.56
CA ASP A 227 -7.08 -7.27 26.64
C ASP A 227 -7.35 -6.23 27.75
N ASN A 228 -6.41 -5.30 27.98
CA ASN A 228 -6.57 -4.20 28.92
C ASN A 228 -6.99 -2.90 28.21
N LEU A 229 -8.31 -2.67 28.11
CA LEU A 229 -8.86 -1.47 27.47
C LEU A 229 -8.49 -0.16 28.19
N THR A 230 -8.16 -0.20 29.48
CA THR A 230 -7.68 1.01 30.19
C THR A 230 -6.29 1.38 29.70
N ALA A 231 -5.37 0.41 29.63
CA ALA A 231 -4.04 0.63 29.08
C ALA A 231 -4.10 1.03 27.59
N LEU A 232 -5.02 0.44 26.82
CA LEU A 232 -5.24 0.86 25.43
C LEU A 232 -5.65 2.34 25.38
N GLY A 233 -6.58 2.76 26.24
CA GLY A 233 -6.96 4.17 26.37
C GLY A 233 -5.76 5.08 26.62
N GLU A 234 -4.93 4.75 27.62
CA GLU A 234 -3.75 5.52 28.02
C GLU A 234 -2.68 5.60 26.91
N VAL A 235 -2.42 4.50 26.21
CA VAL A 235 -1.49 4.46 25.07
C VAL A 235 -1.98 5.38 23.95
N LEU A 236 -3.25 5.26 23.59
CA LEU A 236 -3.82 6.03 22.48
C LEU A 236 -3.96 7.52 22.83
N ASP A 237 -4.28 7.86 24.08
CA ASP A 237 -4.28 9.24 24.58
C ASP A 237 -2.87 9.82 24.52
N ARG A 238 -1.85 9.06 24.95
CA ARG A 238 -0.47 9.56 24.88
C ARG A 238 0.01 9.76 23.44
N MET A 239 -0.37 8.86 22.53
CA MET A 239 -0.09 9.03 21.09
C MET A 239 -0.69 10.32 20.54
N GLU A 240 -1.95 10.62 20.89
CA GLU A 240 -2.63 11.86 20.51
C GLU A 240 -1.89 13.08 21.06
N GLU A 241 -1.58 13.10 22.37
CA GLU A 241 -0.91 14.21 23.04
C GLU A 241 0.43 14.61 22.38
N VAL A 242 1.20 13.63 21.89
CA VAL A 242 2.51 13.88 21.25
C VAL A 242 2.40 14.04 19.73
N GLY A 243 1.22 13.88 19.16
CA GLY A 243 0.97 13.98 17.74
C GLY A 243 1.56 12.83 16.92
N LEU A 244 1.31 11.59 17.35
CA LEU A 244 1.52 10.37 16.57
C LEU A 244 0.19 9.82 16.09
N TYR A 245 0.14 9.48 14.80
CA TYR A 245 -1.01 8.88 14.18
C TYR A 245 -1.14 7.40 14.55
N LEU A 246 -2.38 6.92 14.63
CA LEU A 246 -2.73 5.54 14.89
C LEU A 246 -3.05 4.80 13.58
N MET A 247 -2.37 3.67 13.39
CA MET A 247 -2.79 2.58 12.51
C MET A 247 -3.38 1.49 13.40
N TYR A 248 -4.72 1.38 13.42
CA TYR A 248 -5.40 0.51 14.38
C TYR A 248 -5.56 -0.92 13.85
N ASP A 249 -5.04 -1.89 14.59
CA ASP A 249 -4.92 -3.28 14.21
C ASP A 249 -6.09 -4.14 14.71
N MET A 250 -6.74 -4.86 13.79
CA MET A 250 -7.89 -5.74 14.06
C MET A 250 -7.55 -7.24 13.87
N ARG A 251 -6.26 -7.62 13.78
CA ARG A 251 -5.87 -8.98 13.41
C ARG A 251 -6.25 -10.02 14.47
N PHE A 252 -6.11 -9.72 15.76
CA PHE A 252 -6.14 -10.75 16.80
C PHE A 252 -7.53 -11.17 17.26
N PRO A 253 -7.75 -12.47 17.58
CA PRO A 253 -7.05 -13.64 17.04
C PRO A 253 -7.50 -13.93 15.58
N SER A 254 -8.54 -13.23 15.13
CA SER A 254 -9.07 -13.11 13.77
C SER A 254 -10.24 -12.11 13.79
N SER A 255 -10.13 -11.01 14.57
CA SER A 255 -11.31 -10.18 14.89
C SER A 255 -11.90 -9.50 13.66
N TYR A 256 -11.06 -9.18 12.66
CA TYR A 256 -11.49 -8.62 11.39
C TYR A 256 -12.47 -9.55 10.62
N MET A 257 -12.40 -10.87 10.84
CA MET A 257 -13.33 -11.84 10.24
C MET A 257 -14.69 -11.93 10.96
N ASN A 258 -14.81 -11.30 12.14
CA ASN A 258 -16.03 -11.32 12.94
C ASN A 258 -16.68 -9.93 12.93
N THR A 259 -17.82 -9.82 12.25
CA THR A 259 -18.54 -8.54 12.09
C THR A 259 -18.99 -7.92 13.41
N THR A 260 -19.24 -8.71 14.46
CA THR A 260 -19.56 -8.17 15.80
C THR A 260 -18.34 -7.50 16.41
N ALA A 261 -17.19 -8.17 16.38
CA ALA A 261 -15.93 -7.62 16.90
C ALA A 261 -15.45 -6.40 16.08
N VAL A 262 -15.63 -6.41 14.76
CA VAL A 262 -15.36 -5.24 13.90
C VAL A 262 -16.25 -4.07 14.30
N THR A 263 -17.55 -4.30 14.51
CA THR A 263 -18.50 -3.26 14.92
C THR A 263 -18.12 -2.63 16.25
N GLU A 264 -17.75 -3.45 17.24
CA GLU A 264 -17.34 -2.98 18.57
C GLU A 264 -16.07 -2.12 18.50
N GLN A 265 -15.03 -2.61 17.82
CA GLN A 265 -13.76 -1.91 17.70
C GLN A 265 -13.86 -0.62 16.88
N VAL A 266 -14.59 -0.63 15.76
CA VAL A 266 -14.79 0.58 14.96
C VAL A 266 -15.49 1.65 15.77
N ASN A 267 -16.56 1.30 16.51
CA ASN A 267 -17.26 2.27 17.35
C ASN A 267 -16.44 2.76 18.55
N MET A 268 -15.49 1.97 19.03
CA MET A 268 -14.55 2.36 20.07
C MET A 268 -13.51 3.37 19.58
N ILE A 269 -13.03 3.24 18.34
CA ILE A 269 -11.82 3.94 17.88
C ILE A 269 -12.08 5.05 16.84
N LYS A 270 -13.14 4.97 16.01
CA LYS A 270 -13.35 5.90 14.89
C LYS A 270 -13.44 7.39 15.27
N SER A 271 -13.71 7.70 16.53
CA SER A 271 -13.81 9.08 17.02
C SER A 271 -12.48 9.70 17.45
N ARG A 272 -11.39 8.91 17.50
CA ARG A 272 -10.10 9.40 17.97
C ARG A 272 -9.48 10.37 16.96
N PRO A 273 -9.03 11.57 17.38
CA PRO A 273 -8.44 12.55 16.49
C PRO A 273 -7.13 12.13 15.81
N ASN A 274 -6.42 11.14 16.38
CA ASN A 274 -5.17 10.63 15.83
C ASN A 274 -5.35 9.38 14.94
N LEU A 275 -6.56 8.88 14.71
CA LEU A 275 -6.76 7.74 13.80
C LEU A 275 -6.39 8.14 12.38
N LEU A 276 -5.43 7.42 11.79
CA LEU A 276 -5.00 7.63 10.41
C LEU A 276 -5.62 6.58 9.49
N LEU A 277 -5.57 5.30 9.85
CA LEU A 277 -6.11 4.21 9.05
C LEU A 277 -6.42 2.96 9.88
N TRP A 278 -7.25 2.08 9.33
CA TRP A 278 -7.54 0.76 9.87
C TRP A 278 -6.61 -0.29 9.26
N TYR A 279 -6.24 -1.30 10.04
CA TYR A 279 -5.51 -2.49 9.60
C TYR A 279 -6.33 -3.74 9.92
N THR A 280 -6.69 -4.52 8.91
CA THR A 280 -7.62 -5.66 9.07
C THR A 280 -6.89 -6.99 9.23
N GLY A 281 -6.29 -7.49 8.15
CA GLY A 281 -5.70 -8.81 8.06
C GLY A 281 -4.18 -8.78 7.98
N ASP A 282 -3.57 -9.72 8.69
CA ASP A 282 -2.14 -10.02 8.65
C ASP A 282 -1.95 -11.31 7.86
N GLU A 283 -1.40 -11.20 6.65
CA GLU A 283 -1.16 -12.32 5.74
C GLU A 283 -2.38 -13.27 5.55
N PRO A 284 -3.61 -12.75 5.30
CA PRO A 284 -4.79 -13.60 5.14
C PRO A 284 -4.69 -14.54 3.92
N ASP A 285 -3.80 -14.23 2.98
CA ASP A 285 -3.44 -15.09 1.85
C ASP A 285 -2.54 -16.25 2.26
N GLY A 286 -1.64 -16.06 3.21
CA GLY A 286 -0.82 -17.10 3.82
C GLY A 286 -1.68 -18.14 4.54
N THR A 287 -2.45 -17.69 5.53
CA THR A 287 -3.32 -18.56 6.35
C THR A 287 -4.53 -19.13 5.60
N SER A 288 -4.77 -18.67 4.37
CA SER A 288 -5.90 -19.07 3.53
C SER A 288 -7.25 -18.76 4.19
N ASP A 289 -7.35 -17.56 4.76
CA ASP A 289 -8.59 -17.03 5.33
C ASP A 289 -9.72 -17.03 4.28
N PRO A 290 -11.02 -17.01 4.67
CA PRO A 290 -12.11 -16.96 3.70
C PRO A 290 -11.92 -15.82 2.69
N LEU A 291 -12.04 -16.12 1.40
CA LEU A 291 -11.75 -15.17 0.31
C LEU A 291 -12.57 -13.86 0.34
N ASN A 292 -13.69 -13.84 1.07
CA ASN A 292 -14.55 -12.67 1.26
C ASN A 292 -14.37 -11.99 2.63
N ALA A 293 -13.46 -12.47 3.49
CA ALA A 293 -13.24 -11.93 4.83
C ALA A 293 -12.79 -10.46 4.76
N THR A 294 -11.80 -10.16 3.91
CA THR A 294 -11.26 -8.80 3.76
C THR A 294 -12.32 -7.84 3.25
N SER A 295 -13.08 -8.21 2.21
CA SER A 295 -14.15 -7.36 1.67
C SER A 295 -15.30 -7.15 2.66
N THR A 296 -15.67 -8.19 3.42
CA THR A 296 -16.73 -8.09 4.43
C THR A 296 -16.34 -7.12 5.55
N ALA A 297 -15.09 -7.17 6.02
CA ALA A 297 -14.57 -6.25 7.01
C ALA A 297 -14.53 -4.81 6.47
N TYR A 298 -13.99 -4.64 5.26
CA TYR A 298 -13.89 -3.35 4.59
C TYR A 298 -15.24 -2.65 4.43
N ASP A 299 -16.24 -3.35 3.87
CA ASP A 299 -17.57 -2.80 3.64
C ASP A 299 -18.23 -2.39 4.96
N LEU A 300 -18.05 -3.20 6.01
CA LEU A 300 -18.58 -2.90 7.35
C LEU A 300 -17.89 -1.68 7.96
N ILE A 301 -16.55 -1.58 7.90
CA ILE A 301 -15.80 -0.41 8.37
C ILE A 301 -16.28 0.86 7.66
N TYR A 302 -16.39 0.84 6.33
CA TYR A 302 -16.88 1.99 5.56
C TYR A 302 -18.33 2.36 5.89
N SER A 303 -19.17 1.38 6.22
CA SER A 303 -20.56 1.66 6.66
C SER A 303 -20.64 2.33 8.03
N LEU A 304 -19.66 2.08 8.91
CA LEU A 304 -19.64 2.56 10.30
C LEU A 304 -18.83 3.84 10.49
N ASP A 305 -17.76 4.01 9.73
CA ASP A 305 -16.81 5.13 9.80
C ASP A 305 -16.85 5.95 8.50
N GLY A 306 -16.36 5.39 7.39
CA GLY A 306 -16.37 6.02 6.06
C GLY A 306 -15.34 7.15 5.86
N TYR A 307 -14.62 7.56 6.92
CA TYR A 307 -13.66 8.67 6.88
C TYR A 307 -12.19 8.26 6.81
N HIS A 308 -11.87 6.99 7.09
CA HIS A 308 -10.49 6.51 7.14
C HIS A 308 -10.27 5.33 6.17
N PRO A 309 -9.10 5.27 5.51
CA PRO A 309 -8.76 4.16 4.64
C PRO A 309 -8.51 2.88 5.43
N VAL A 310 -8.61 1.76 4.73
CA VAL A 310 -8.35 0.42 5.27
C VAL A 310 -7.09 -0.16 4.64
N SER A 311 -6.31 -0.89 5.42
CA SER A 311 -5.06 -1.55 5.02
C SER A 311 -5.01 -3.01 5.45
N LEU A 312 -4.14 -3.79 4.80
CA LEU A 312 -3.77 -5.15 5.16
C LEU A 312 -2.40 -5.47 4.56
N VAL A 313 -1.73 -6.51 5.03
CA VAL A 313 -0.49 -7.03 4.43
C VAL A 313 -0.72 -8.38 3.77
N LEU A 314 0.02 -8.68 2.71
CA LEU A 314 0.02 -9.95 1.99
C LEU A 314 1.44 -10.51 1.86
N ASN A 315 1.58 -11.80 2.19
CA ASN A 315 2.85 -12.54 2.10
C ASN A 315 3.05 -13.25 0.77
N CYS A 316 1.97 -13.76 0.20
CA CYS A 316 2.04 -14.62 -0.96
C CYS A 316 2.38 -13.83 -2.21
N GLN A 317 3.11 -14.47 -3.14
CA GLN A 317 3.48 -13.82 -4.37
C GLN A 317 2.22 -13.46 -5.16
N ASP A 318 1.30 -14.40 -5.37
CA ASP A 318 0.17 -14.18 -6.27
C ASP A 318 -1.13 -14.93 -5.90
N TYR A 319 -1.17 -15.58 -4.74
CA TYR A 319 -2.32 -16.41 -4.34
C TYR A 319 -3.56 -15.57 -4.03
N GLN A 320 -4.62 -15.76 -4.82
CA GLN A 320 -5.94 -15.13 -4.69
C GLN A 320 -5.86 -13.61 -4.49
N TYR A 321 -4.83 -12.97 -5.08
CA TYR A 321 -4.53 -11.56 -4.89
C TYR A 321 -5.77 -10.67 -5.08
N THR A 322 -6.56 -10.89 -6.13
CA THR A 322 -7.79 -10.13 -6.38
C THR A 322 -8.81 -10.25 -5.25
N ALA A 323 -9.00 -11.44 -4.68
CA ALA A 323 -9.96 -11.64 -3.61
C ALA A 323 -9.49 -10.95 -2.33
N TYR A 324 -8.25 -11.22 -1.87
CA TYR A 324 -7.73 -10.66 -0.63
C TYR A 324 -7.55 -9.14 -0.69
N THR A 325 -7.09 -8.59 -1.81
CA THR A 325 -6.92 -7.13 -1.95
C THR A 325 -8.22 -6.38 -2.27
N SER A 326 -9.34 -7.06 -2.48
CA SER A 326 -10.62 -6.39 -2.74
C SER A 326 -11.04 -5.49 -1.56
N GLY A 327 -10.82 -5.95 -0.32
CA GLY A 327 -11.17 -5.27 0.92
C GLY A 327 -10.09 -4.38 1.54
N THR A 328 -9.36 -3.61 0.73
CA THR A 328 -8.35 -2.66 1.23
C THR A 328 -8.14 -1.46 0.30
N ASP A 329 -7.77 -0.31 0.85
CA ASP A 329 -7.27 0.84 0.08
C ASP A 329 -5.74 0.82 -0.05
N ILE A 330 -5.06 0.16 0.89
CA ILE A 330 -3.60 0.07 0.97
C ILE A 330 -3.25 -1.41 1.11
N VAL A 331 -2.62 -1.99 0.08
CA VAL A 331 -2.04 -3.32 0.18
C VAL A 331 -0.57 -3.19 0.57
N MET A 332 -0.19 -3.79 1.68
CA MET A 332 1.20 -3.89 2.10
C MET A 332 1.80 -5.22 1.62
N GLN A 333 3.11 -5.23 1.43
CA GLN A 333 3.88 -6.44 1.18
C GLN A 333 5.04 -6.54 2.18
N ASP A 334 5.29 -7.75 2.66
CA ASP A 334 6.28 -8.14 3.67
C ASP A 334 7.29 -9.15 3.08
N THR A 335 7.95 -8.73 2.00
CA THR A 335 9.00 -9.54 1.37
C THR A 335 10.27 -9.58 2.25
N TYR A 336 10.33 -10.52 3.18
CA TYR A 336 11.46 -10.71 4.09
C TYR A 336 12.50 -11.70 3.54
N MET A 337 13.61 -11.18 3.02
CA MET A 337 14.66 -11.99 2.38
C MET A 337 15.95 -12.13 3.19
N ILE A 338 16.06 -11.51 4.37
CA ILE A 338 17.34 -11.43 5.09
C ILE A 338 17.45 -12.57 6.09
N GLY A 339 18.41 -13.47 5.86
CA GLY A 339 18.74 -14.54 6.81
C GLY A 339 17.85 -15.79 6.69
N ASN A 340 16.91 -15.83 5.74
CA ASN A 340 16.19 -17.07 5.40
C ASN A 340 16.92 -17.90 4.35
N ASN A 341 16.55 -19.18 4.25
CA ASN A 341 16.93 -20.06 3.15
C ASN A 341 15.72 -20.26 2.23
N VAL A 342 15.66 -19.53 1.12
CA VAL A 342 14.51 -19.56 0.20
C VAL A 342 14.33 -20.87 -0.57
N THR A 343 15.24 -21.84 -0.40
CA THR A 343 15.16 -23.15 -1.07
C THR A 343 14.86 -24.31 -0.13
N HIS A 344 14.97 -24.09 1.19
CA HIS A 344 14.72 -25.12 2.20
C HIS A 344 14.24 -24.48 3.50
N SER A 345 13.05 -24.87 3.95
CA SER A 345 12.44 -24.41 5.19
C SER A 345 13.17 -24.98 6.39
N VAL A 346 13.74 -24.12 7.22
CA VAL A 346 14.37 -24.53 8.48
C VAL A 346 13.35 -24.89 9.55
N GLU A 347 12.16 -24.29 9.50
CA GLU A 347 11.05 -24.55 10.42
C GLU A 347 10.39 -25.91 10.12
N TRP A 348 10.04 -26.14 8.86
CA TRP A 348 9.30 -27.34 8.46
C TRP A 348 10.19 -28.50 8.01
N ASN A 349 11.49 -28.24 7.86
CA ASN A 349 12.48 -29.17 7.30
C ASN A 349 12.04 -29.78 5.95
N THR A 350 11.54 -28.92 5.06
CA THR A 350 11.05 -29.25 3.71
C THR A 350 11.71 -28.39 2.66
N ALA A 351 11.76 -28.89 1.41
CA ALA A 351 12.19 -28.06 0.28
C ALA A 351 11.15 -26.97 0.00
N CYS A 352 11.61 -25.79 -0.41
CA CYS A 352 10.75 -24.73 -0.92
C CYS A 352 10.88 -24.64 -2.44
N THR A 353 9.76 -24.82 -3.12
CA THR A 353 9.63 -24.76 -4.57
C THR A 353 8.38 -23.94 -4.93
N PRO A 354 8.17 -23.60 -6.21
CA PRO A 354 6.91 -23.01 -6.64
C PRO A 354 5.66 -23.85 -6.30
N ASP A 355 5.81 -25.15 -6.06
CA ASP A 355 4.69 -26.09 -5.84
C ASP A 355 4.59 -26.63 -4.40
N PHE A 356 5.53 -26.29 -3.51
CA PHE A 356 5.62 -26.88 -2.16
C PHE A 356 6.49 -26.06 -1.21
N GLY A 357 6.23 -26.17 0.08
CA GLY A 357 7.05 -25.58 1.14
C GLY A 357 6.63 -24.18 1.53
N ASP A 358 7.06 -23.79 2.71
CA ASP A 358 6.95 -22.43 3.24
C ASP A 358 8.31 -22.03 3.84
N CYS A 359 8.89 -20.94 3.32
CA CYS A 359 10.18 -20.40 3.70
C CYS A 359 10.08 -18.94 4.20
N GLY A 360 8.88 -18.50 4.59
CA GLY A 360 8.58 -17.15 5.09
C GLY A 360 8.49 -16.06 4.01
N CYS A 361 8.96 -16.33 2.79
CA CYS A 361 8.91 -15.39 1.66
C CYS A 361 8.56 -16.15 0.38
N ASP A 362 7.29 -16.06 -0.03
CA ASP A 362 6.76 -16.88 -1.12
C ASP A 362 7.43 -16.57 -2.47
N ASN A 363 8.03 -17.61 -3.08
CA ASN A 363 8.76 -17.59 -4.34
C ASN A 363 9.92 -16.56 -4.43
N CYS A 364 10.44 -16.11 -3.29
CA CYS A 364 11.57 -15.19 -3.23
C CYS A 364 12.89 -15.85 -3.65
N LYS A 365 13.84 -15.03 -4.08
CA LYS A 365 15.19 -15.45 -4.54
C LYS A 365 16.27 -15.23 -3.48
N GLY A 366 15.95 -14.54 -2.39
CA GLY A 366 16.87 -14.26 -1.28
C GLY A 366 17.72 -13.02 -1.54
N ASN A 367 17.21 -12.03 -2.27
CA ASN A 367 17.92 -10.79 -2.57
C ASN A 367 17.00 -9.56 -2.51
N PHE A 368 17.60 -8.36 -2.48
CA PHE A 368 16.83 -7.12 -2.35
C PHE A 368 15.88 -6.88 -3.52
N GLU A 369 16.16 -7.43 -4.70
CA GLU A 369 15.29 -7.34 -5.87
C GLU A 369 13.93 -8.03 -5.66
N ASP A 370 13.81 -8.96 -4.70
CA ASP A 370 12.51 -9.54 -4.35
C ASP A 370 11.51 -8.44 -3.92
N ILE A 371 11.94 -7.40 -3.20
CA ILE A 371 11.09 -6.26 -2.82
C ILE A 371 10.61 -5.51 -4.06
N SER A 372 11.54 -5.10 -4.93
CA SER A 372 11.17 -4.39 -6.16
C SER A 372 10.21 -5.20 -7.04
N THR A 373 10.47 -6.52 -7.12
CA THR A 373 9.62 -7.44 -7.89
C THR A 373 8.22 -7.49 -7.30
N ARG A 374 8.08 -7.68 -5.98
CA ARG A 374 6.78 -7.74 -5.33
C ARG A 374 5.99 -6.44 -5.43
N MET A 375 6.65 -5.30 -5.23
CA MET A 375 6.06 -3.97 -5.37
C MET A 375 5.52 -3.75 -6.79
N ASP A 376 6.32 -4.06 -7.81
CA ASP A 376 5.95 -3.88 -9.22
C ASP A 376 4.84 -4.85 -9.64
N GLU A 377 4.88 -6.10 -9.19
CA GLU A 377 3.83 -7.10 -9.44
C GLU A 377 2.49 -6.67 -8.83
N PHE A 378 2.47 -6.23 -7.57
CA PHE A 378 1.24 -5.77 -6.90
C PHE A 378 0.66 -4.55 -7.62
N LYS A 379 1.51 -3.60 -8.01
CA LYS A 379 1.11 -2.44 -8.83
C LYS A 379 0.54 -2.86 -10.18
N GLN A 380 1.16 -3.83 -10.86
CA GLN A 380 0.69 -4.35 -12.13
C GLN A 380 -0.66 -5.07 -11.97
N ARG A 381 -0.86 -5.85 -10.91
CA ARG A 381 -2.13 -6.52 -10.63
C ARG A 381 -3.24 -5.53 -10.31
N ASN A 382 -2.94 -4.47 -9.55
CA ASN A 382 -3.86 -3.36 -9.36
C ASN A 382 -4.23 -2.72 -10.71
N PHE A 383 -3.27 -2.53 -11.61
CA PHE A 383 -3.57 -2.05 -12.96
C PHE A 383 -4.44 -3.04 -13.76
N ILE A 384 -4.19 -4.34 -13.71
CA ILE A 384 -4.99 -5.35 -14.42
C ILE A 384 -6.43 -5.40 -13.89
N ASN A 385 -6.61 -5.29 -12.57
CA ASN A 385 -7.91 -5.28 -11.90
C ASN A 385 -8.66 -3.94 -12.03
N GLY A 386 -8.03 -2.89 -12.54
CA GLY A 386 -8.64 -1.56 -12.64
C GLY A 386 -8.62 -0.74 -11.35
N TRP A 387 -7.71 -1.07 -10.43
CA TRP A 387 -7.60 -0.48 -9.09
C TRP A 387 -6.38 0.43 -8.91
N ASP A 388 -5.57 0.66 -9.94
CA ASP A 388 -4.32 1.41 -9.80
C ASP A 388 -4.53 2.84 -9.26
N ARG A 389 -5.71 3.43 -9.43
CA ARG A 389 -6.08 4.74 -8.85
C ARG A 389 -6.62 4.69 -7.43
N THR A 390 -7.26 3.58 -7.05
CA THR A 390 -8.00 3.47 -5.79
C THR A 390 -7.29 2.61 -4.75
N LYS A 391 -6.20 1.93 -5.15
CA LYS A 391 -5.35 1.13 -4.27
C LYS A 391 -3.89 1.50 -4.44
N VAL A 392 -3.18 1.58 -3.31
CA VAL A 392 -1.74 1.86 -3.26
C VAL A 392 -1.00 0.68 -2.64
N VAL A 393 0.29 0.58 -2.94
CA VAL A 393 1.16 -0.47 -2.38
C VAL A 393 2.12 0.17 -1.39
N TRP A 394 2.27 -0.41 -0.21
CA TRP A 394 3.21 0.01 0.83
C TRP A 394 4.20 -1.12 1.15
N THR A 395 5.31 -0.79 1.80
CA THR A 395 6.35 -1.76 2.14
C THR A 395 6.40 -2.02 3.64
N VAL A 396 6.61 -3.28 3.99
CA VAL A 396 6.86 -3.77 5.35
C VAL A 396 8.28 -4.36 5.35
N PRO A 397 9.31 -3.57 5.72
CA PRO A 397 10.67 -4.08 5.82
C PRO A 397 10.83 -5.06 6.99
N GLN A 398 11.72 -6.05 6.84
CA GLN A 398 12.13 -6.92 7.95
C GLN A 398 12.93 -6.09 8.95
N ALA A 399 12.55 -6.13 10.23
CA ALA A 399 13.27 -5.51 11.34
C ALA A 399 13.51 -6.46 12.52
N PHE A 400 13.38 -7.76 12.26
CA PHE A 400 13.48 -8.87 13.22
C PHE A 400 14.32 -10.02 12.64
N GLY A 401 14.55 -11.06 13.45
CA GLY A 401 15.23 -12.29 13.06
C GLY A 401 15.76 -13.06 14.27
N GLY A 402 16.41 -14.20 14.00
CA GLY A 402 16.76 -15.16 15.05
C GLY A 402 15.61 -16.08 15.45
N GLU A 403 14.54 -16.10 14.66
CA GLU A 403 13.33 -16.88 14.88
C GLU A 403 12.75 -17.42 13.57
N GLU A 404 11.92 -18.46 13.67
CA GLU A 404 11.20 -19.10 12.56
C GLU A 404 12.12 -19.40 11.35
N TYR A 405 11.89 -18.69 10.24
CA TYR A 405 12.60 -18.86 8.98
C TYR A 405 13.92 -18.07 8.89
N TRP A 406 14.09 -17.03 9.71
CA TRP A 406 15.15 -16.03 9.57
C TRP A 406 16.23 -16.21 10.65
N SER A 407 17.39 -16.69 10.24
CA SER A 407 18.51 -17.01 11.14
C SER A 407 19.19 -15.81 11.81
N ARG A 408 18.93 -14.58 11.34
CA ARG A 408 19.49 -13.34 11.88
C ARG A 408 18.60 -12.15 11.56
N GLU A 409 18.77 -11.07 12.32
CA GLU A 409 18.21 -9.77 11.98
C GLU A 409 18.96 -9.12 10.80
N PRO A 410 18.32 -8.20 10.05
CA PRO A 410 19.04 -7.31 9.15
C PRO A 410 19.91 -6.33 9.94
N THR A 411 20.97 -5.83 9.30
CA THR A 411 21.68 -4.65 9.78
C THR A 411 20.86 -3.40 9.48
N GLY A 412 21.11 -2.31 10.21
CA GLY A 412 20.44 -1.02 9.93
C GLY A 412 20.61 -0.50 8.48
N TYR A 413 21.70 -0.83 7.79
CA TYR A 413 21.88 -0.49 6.38
C TYR A 413 21.06 -1.39 5.44
N GLU A 414 20.97 -2.69 5.73
CA GLU A 414 20.08 -3.60 4.99
C GLU A 414 18.62 -3.14 5.15
N TRP A 415 18.20 -2.73 6.35
CA TRP A 415 16.87 -2.14 6.59
C TRP A 415 16.62 -0.87 5.76
N LEU A 416 17.62 0.01 5.61
CA LEU A 416 17.52 1.18 4.75
C LEU A 416 17.35 0.82 3.28
N VAL A 417 18.08 -0.19 2.79
CA VAL A 417 17.93 -0.69 1.41
C VAL A 417 16.51 -1.20 1.20
N GLN A 418 15.99 -2.05 2.09
CA GLN A 418 14.62 -2.57 2.01
C GLN A 418 13.59 -1.43 1.90
N SER A 419 13.70 -0.45 2.81
CA SER A 419 12.80 0.71 2.87
C SER A 419 12.86 1.55 1.60
N ILE A 420 14.06 1.88 1.13
CA ILE A 420 14.25 2.76 -0.02
C ILE A 420 13.86 2.08 -1.34
N VAL A 421 14.17 0.80 -1.52
CA VAL A 421 13.71 0.04 -2.70
C VAL A 421 12.18 0.01 -2.73
N GLY A 422 11.51 -0.22 -1.59
CA GLY A 422 10.05 -0.12 -1.51
C GLY A 422 9.52 1.24 -1.97
N VAL A 423 10.10 2.35 -1.49
CA VAL A 423 9.69 3.71 -1.90
C VAL A 423 9.99 4.00 -3.37
N ASN A 424 11.15 3.58 -3.87
CA ASN A 424 11.54 3.76 -5.26
C ASN A 424 10.61 3.02 -6.24
N HIS A 425 9.93 1.97 -5.78
CA HIS A 425 8.93 1.22 -6.55
C HIS A 425 7.48 1.66 -6.26
N GLY A 426 7.30 2.84 -5.66
CA GLY A 426 6.00 3.48 -5.45
C GLY A 426 5.40 3.27 -4.06
N GLY A 427 6.16 2.71 -3.12
CA GLY A 427 5.79 2.63 -1.71
C GLY A 427 5.53 4.03 -1.12
N LEU A 428 4.37 4.21 -0.50
CA LEU A 428 3.96 5.48 0.13
C LEU A 428 3.90 5.41 1.66
N GLY A 429 4.33 4.29 2.24
CA GLY A 429 4.48 4.07 3.68
C GLY A 429 5.49 2.96 3.95
N ILE A 430 6.16 3.05 5.09
CA ILE A 430 7.19 2.11 5.58
C ILE A 430 6.76 1.65 6.96
N VAL A 431 6.30 0.40 7.07
CA VAL A 431 5.73 -0.14 8.32
C VAL A 431 6.46 -1.43 8.72
N PRO A 432 7.65 -1.38 9.32
CA PRO A 432 8.46 -2.59 9.56
C PRO A 432 7.90 -3.45 10.68
N TRP A 433 8.04 -4.77 10.55
CA TRP A 433 7.84 -5.74 11.63
C TRP A 433 9.19 -6.04 12.30
N ASP A 434 9.40 -5.75 13.58
CA ASP A 434 8.53 -5.02 14.52
C ASP A 434 9.37 -4.22 15.55
N ASP A 435 8.73 -3.56 16.52
CA ASP A 435 9.37 -2.84 17.63
C ASP A 435 8.93 -3.42 18.99
N PRO A 436 9.84 -3.68 19.95
CA PRO A 436 11.29 -3.36 19.97
C PRO A 436 12.16 -4.02 18.89
N THR A 437 13.01 -3.23 18.25
CA THR A 437 13.97 -3.69 17.22
C THR A 437 15.44 -3.45 17.66
N PRO A 438 16.44 -4.14 17.08
CA PRO A 438 17.85 -3.80 17.27
C PRO A 438 18.17 -2.30 17.13
N THR A 439 19.07 -1.82 18.00
CA THR A 439 19.39 -0.37 18.11
C THR A 439 19.94 0.24 16.82
N ASP A 440 20.62 -0.55 15.98
CA ASP A 440 21.17 -0.09 14.71
C ASP A 440 20.06 0.10 13.66
N ILE A 441 19.08 -0.80 13.59
CA ILE A 441 17.85 -0.63 12.80
C ILE A 441 17.10 0.60 13.29
N LYS A 442 16.85 0.71 14.60
CA LYS A 442 16.12 1.85 15.19
C LYS A 442 16.77 3.20 14.87
N GLY A 443 18.10 3.28 14.97
CA GLY A 443 18.86 4.49 14.65
C GLY A 443 18.76 4.89 13.17
N ASN A 444 18.86 3.93 12.26
CA ASN A 444 18.72 4.19 10.82
C ASN A 444 17.27 4.55 10.43
N ALA A 445 16.28 3.89 11.04
CA ALA A 445 14.87 4.23 10.87
C ALA A 445 14.56 5.64 11.35
N SER A 446 15.08 6.05 12.51
CA SER A 446 14.94 7.43 13.00
C SER A 446 15.60 8.44 12.05
N ALA A 447 16.79 8.14 11.53
CA ALA A 447 17.48 9.04 10.60
C ALA A 447 16.68 9.23 9.29
N LEU A 448 16.12 8.14 8.75
CA LEU A 448 15.26 8.21 7.57
C LEU A 448 13.95 8.97 7.87
N ALA A 449 13.30 8.68 9.00
CA ALA A 449 12.07 9.34 9.42
C ALA A 449 12.24 10.86 9.53
N LYS A 450 13.34 11.33 10.13
CA LYS A 450 13.67 12.74 10.23
C LYS A 450 14.00 13.41 8.88
N ALA A 451 14.47 12.63 7.90
CA ALA A 451 14.79 13.15 6.57
C ALA A 451 13.55 13.21 5.65
N LEU A 452 12.55 12.35 5.84
CA LEU A 452 11.35 12.26 5.00
C LEU A 452 10.62 13.59 4.76
N PRO A 453 10.46 14.51 5.73
CA PRO A 453 9.84 15.81 5.48
C PRO A 453 10.47 16.62 4.33
N SER A 454 11.78 16.43 4.06
CA SER A 454 12.46 17.07 2.92
C SER A 454 12.19 16.40 1.57
N MET A 455 11.78 15.13 1.59
CA MET A 455 11.54 14.29 0.42
C MET A 455 10.05 14.23 0.03
N THR A 456 9.16 14.25 1.02
CA THR A 456 7.69 14.20 0.86
C THR A 456 7.13 15.20 -0.17
N PRO A 457 7.58 16.46 -0.24
CA PRO A 457 7.10 17.41 -1.25
C PRO A 457 7.40 17.01 -2.70
N TYR A 458 8.30 16.06 -2.92
CA TYR A 458 8.61 15.49 -4.24
C TYR A 458 7.86 14.19 -4.46
N ILE A 459 7.97 13.26 -3.50
CA ILE A 459 7.37 11.91 -3.59
C ILE A 459 5.84 12.02 -3.74
N PHE A 460 5.21 12.92 -2.97
CA PHE A 460 3.75 13.08 -2.94
C PHE A 460 3.26 14.28 -3.77
N SER A 461 4.09 14.86 -4.64
CA SER A 461 3.60 15.94 -5.52
C SER A 461 2.78 15.37 -6.67
N PRO A 462 1.51 15.80 -6.86
CA PRO A 462 0.74 15.45 -8.05
C PRO A 462 1.37 15.94 -9.36
N SER A 463 2.26 16.93 -9.29
CA SER A 463 2.98 17.50 -10.44
C SER A 463 4.34 16.84 -10.72
N ALA A 464 4.74 15.86 -9.91
CA ALA A 464 6.02 15.19 -10.09
C ALA A 464 6.06 14.40 -11.40
N THR A 465 7.10 14.61 -12.19
CA THR A 465 7.52 13.62 -13.18
C THR A 465 8.38 12.59 -12.48
N PHE A 466 7.99 11.31 -12.58
CA PHE A 466 8.66 10.19 -11.93
C PHE A 466 9.39 9.31 -12.93
N THR A 467 10.60 8.87 -12.58
CA THR A 467 11.34 7.84 -13.30
C THR A 467 12.10 6.98 -12.31
N ASN A 468 12.08 5.66 -12.50
CA ASN A 468 12.96 4.73 -11.80
C ASN A 468 13.90 4.03 -12.78
N LEU A 469 15.04 3.57 -12.29
CA LEU A 469 15.99 2.73 -13.03
C LEU A 469 16.88 1.96 -12.05
N THR A 470 17.40 0.84 -12.52
CA THR A 470 18.43 0.08 -11.81
C THR A 470 19.70 0.05 -12.64
N SER A 471 20.86 0.32 -12.03
CA SER A 471 22.16 0.28 -12.70
C SER A 471 23.22 -0.31 -11.78
N ASN A 472 23.86 -1.41 -12.20
CA ASN A 472 24.85 -2.14 -11.38
C ASN A 472 24.31 -2.48 -9.97
N GLN A 473 23.04 -2.92 -9.87
CA GLN A 473 22.34 -3.17 -8.60
C GLN A 473 22.27 -1.94 -7.68
N ILE A 474 22.36 -0.73 -8.23
CA ILE A 474 21.90 0.48 -7.57
C ILE A 474 20.49 0.74 -8.08
N ASP A 475 19.51 0.65 -7.19
CA ASP A 475 18.14 1.04 -7.47
C ASP A 475 17.98 2.55 -7.24
N VAL A 476 17.36 3.24 -8.19
CA VAL A 476 17.27 4.70 -8.22
C VAL A 476 15.88 5.14 -8.63
N ALA A 477 15.28 6.03 -7.85
CA ALA A 477 14.11 6.78 -8.25
C ALA A 477 14.37 8.28 -8.27
N MET A 478 13.71 8.97 -9.21
CA MET A 478 13.79 10.41 -9.37
C MET A 478 12.40 11.03 -9.51
N TRP A 479 12.15 12.06 -8.70
CA TRP A 479 10.94 12.89 -8.77
C TRP A 479 11.33 14.32 -9.10
N THR A 480 10.83 14.82 -10.23
CA THR A 480 11.10 16.20 -10.66
C THR A 480 9.86 17.07 -10.48
N VAL A 481 9.99 18.12 -9.66
CA VAL A 481 8.95 19.10 -9.36
C VAL A 481 9.51 20.49 -9.59
N ALA A 482 8.84 21.29 -10.43
CA ALA A 482 9.23 22.66 -10.74
C ALA A 482 10.73 22.84 -11.10
N GLY A 483 11.30 21.87 -11.83
CA GLY A 483 12.69 21.89 -12.30
C GLY A 483 13.76 21.42 -11.30
N LYS A 484 13.38 21.13 -10.04
CA LYS A 484 14.24 20.48 -9.05
C LYS A 484 13.98 18.97 -9.05
N THR A 485 15.03 18.18 -8.82
CA THR A 485 14.91 16.72 -8.84
C THR A 485 15.38 16.13 -7.52
N LEU A 486 14.49 15.43 -6.81
CA LEU A 486 14.87 14.48 -5.76
C LEU A 486 15.36 13.20 -6.44
N LEU A 487 16.57 12.77 -6.12
CA LEU A 487 17.12 11.45 -6.43
C LEU A 487 17.23 10.67 -5.11
N LEU A 488 16.55 9.53 -5.03
CA LEU A 488 16.65 8.57 -3.93
C LEU A 488 17.24 7.27 -4.47
N ALA A 489 18.25 6.73 -3.80
CA ALA A 489 18.96 5.56 -4.32
C ALA A 489 19.43 4.61 -3.22
N ALA A 490 19.43 3.31 -3.55
CA ALA A 490 19.92 2.24 -2.70
C ALA A 490 20.89 1.34 -3.47
N ASN A 491 22.07 1.12 -2.90
CA ASN A 491 23.01 0.11 -3.38
C ASN A 491 22.62 -1.25 -2.82
N MET A 492 22.12 -2.15 -3.65
CA MET A 492 21.74 -3.51 -3.24
C MET A 492 22.94 -4.46 -3.17
N ASN A 493 24.17 -3.99 -3.46
CA ASN A 493 25.37 -4.81 -3.37
C ASN A 493 26.00 -4.78 -1.97
N TYR A 494 26.56 -5.91 -1.56
CA TYR A 494 27.48 -6.02 -0.40
C TYR A 494 28.91 -5.55 -0.71
N LYS A 495 29.05 -4.49 -1.53
CA LYS A 495 30.32 -3.85 -1.86
C LYS A 495 30.08 -2.40 -2.27
N GLN A 496 31.12 -1.59 -2.21
CA GLN A 496 31.05 -0.20 -2.68
C GLN A 496 30.76 -0.14 -4.19
N VAL A 497 29.83 0.72 -4.59
CA VAL A 497 29.50 0.97 -6.01
C VAL A 497 29.31 2.47 -6.24
N THR A 498 29.64 2.96 -7.44
CA THR A 498 29.42 4.36 -7.81
C THR A 498 28.36 4.46 -8.90
N LEU A 499 27.29 5.21 -8.61
CA LEU A 499 26.29 5.61 -9.57
C LEU A 499 26.84 6.73 -10.45
N THR A 500 26.86 6.50 -11.76
CA THR A 500 27.05 7.57 -12.73
C THR A 500 25.75 8.35 -12.85
N LEU A 501 25.80 9.67 -12.65
CA LEU A 501 24.58 10.49 -12.70
C LEU A 501 23.93 10.46 -14.09
N PRO A 502 22.59 10.38 -14.17
CA PRO A 502 21.85 10.55 -15.42
C PRO A 502 22.21 11.88 -16.10
N ALA A 503 22.15 11.92 -17.43
CA ALA A 503 22.54 13.10 -18.21
C ALA A 503 21.85 14.40 -17.74
N ALA A 504 20.57 14.30 -17.32
CA ALA A 504 19.79 15.43 -16.81
C ALA A 504 20.31 16.05 -15.51
N LEU A 505 21.14 15.31 -14.75
CA LEU A 505 21.69 15.74 -13.45
C LEU A 505 23.20 16.01 -13.51
N LYS A 506 23.88 15.65 -14.60
CA LYS A 506 25.33 15.87 -14.75
C LYS A 506 25.68 17.36 -14.64
N GLY A 507 26.67 17.67 -13.80
CA GLY A 507 27.16 19.04 -13.59
C GLY A 507 26.27 19.91 -12.70
N LYS A 508 25.12 19.41 -12.22
CA LYS A 508 24.29 20.11 -11.23
C LYS A 508 24.87 19.92 -9.83
N GLN A 509 24.65 20.92 -8.97
CA GLN A 509 24.97 20.80 -7.54
C GLN A 509 23.88 20.00 -6.85
N ALA A 510 24.26 19.11 -5.94
CA ALA A 510 23.33 18.36 -5.12
C ALA A 510 23.40 18.79 -3.66
N THR A 511 22.26 18.93 -3.02
CA THR A 511 22.15 18.95 -1.56
C THR A 511 21.79 17.54 -1.09
N GLN A 512 22.65 16.92 -0.29
CA GLN A 512 22.34 15.63 0.33
C GLN A 512 21.35 15.86 1.48
N VAL A 513 20.15 15.30 1.36
CA VAL A 513 19.09 15.43 2.37
C VAL A 513 18.94 14.18 3.23
N PHE A 514 19.51 13.06 2.78
CA PHE A 514 19.63 11.84 3.57
C PHE A 514 20.96 11.14 3.28
N ASN A 515 21.63 10.68 4.34
CA ASN A 515 22.88 9.92 4.25
C ASN A 515 22.73 8.59 4.98
N GLY A 516 22.56 7.51 4.21
CA GLY A 516 22.61 6.13 4.66
C GLY A 516 23.85 5.41 4.16
N GLY A 517 24.99 6.09 4.06
CA GLY A 517 26.24 5.52 3.51
C GLY A 517 26.54 5.91 2.07
N ALA A 518 26.12 7.11 1.66
CA ALA A 518 26.36 7.62 0.31
C ALA A 518 27.10 8.96 0.36
N THR A 519 27.95 9.21 -0.63
CA THR A 519 28.68 10.47 -0.77
C THR A 519 28.64 10.91 -2.24
N ALA A 520 28.17 12.14 -2.48
CA ALA A 520 28.22 12.76 -3.79
C ALA A 520 29.62 13.28 -4.10
N SER A 521 30.10 13.02 -5.31
CA SER A 521 31.36 13.54 -5.87
C SER A 521 31.11 14.10 -7.27
N GLY A 522 32.00 14.95 -7.79
CA GLY A 522 31.84 15.60 -9.10
C GLY A 522 31.65 14.64 -10.30
N SER A 523 31.95 13.34 -10.13
CA SER A 523 31.78 12.29 -11.14
C SER A 523 30.56 11.38 -10.94
N GLY A 524 29.88 11.44 -9.79
CA GLY A 524 28.83 10.47 -9.45
C GLY A 524 28.54 10.41 -7.95
N ILE A 525 27.65 9.50 -7.55
CA ILE A 525 27.36 9.23 -6.13
C ILE A 525 27.97 7.87 -5.78
N THR A 526 28.87 7.84 -4.80
CA THR A 526 29.47 6.60 -4.31
C THR A 526 28.70 6.12 -3.09
N PHE A 527 28.30 4.86 -3.11
CA PHE A 527 27.59 4.17 -2.03
C PHE A 527 28.52 3.12 -1.44
N GLN A 528 28.60 3.04 -0.12
CA GLN A 528 29.23 1.91 0.55
C GLN A 528 28.43 0.61 0.34
N SER A 529 28.96 -0.52 0.82
CA SER A 529 28.20 -1.78 0.88
C SER A 529 26.83 -1.56 1.52
N VAL A 530 25.74 -1.96 0.84
CA VAL A 530 24.35 -1.72 1.25
C VAL A 530 24.02 -0.26 1.62
N GLY A 531 24.74 0.69 1.04
CA GLY A 531 24.56 2.12 1.31
C GLY A 531 23.39 2.74 0.56
N THR A 532 22.77 3.75 1.15
CA THR A 532 21.64 4.49 0.56
C THR A 532 21.82 6.00 0.70
N GLY A 533 21.06 6.79 -0.07
CA GLY A 533 21.11 8.24 0.04
C GLY A 533 20.05 8.97 -0.77
N ALA A 534 19.75 10.21 -0.35
CA ALA A 534 18.83 11.09 -1.04
C ALA A 534 19.47 12.46 -1.31
N PHE A 535 19.27 12.97 -2.52
CA PHE A 535 19.92 14.17 -3.04
C PHE A 535 18.92 15.02 -3.81
N ILE A 536 18.91 16.33 -3.55
CA ILE A 536 18.11 17.30 -4.31
C ILE A 536 19.04 18.09 -5.23
N PHE A 537 18.77 18.03 -6.54
CA PHE A 537 19.51 18.70 -7.62
C PHE A 537 18.77 19.91 -8.20
#